data_AF-A0A7K9PHY2-F1
#
_entry.id   AF-A0A7K9PHY2-F1
#
_cell.length_a   1.000
_cell.length_b   1.000
_cell.length_c   1.000
_cell.angle_alpha   90.00
_cell.angle_beta   90.00
_cell.angle_gamma   90.00
#
_symmetry.space_group_name_H-M   'P 1'
#
loop_
_entity.id
_entity.type
_entity.pdbx_description
1 polymer ?
#
loop_
_entity_poly.entity_id
_entity_poly.type
_entity_poly.pdbx_seq_one_letter_code
_entity_poly.pdbx_strand_id
1 'polypeptide(L)'
;QTGRLALYLLGLGATCPPVSPQRSLVTWLKYCLEEDWTGSRRHGHPLTSYYQYGLGVLALCVHHKRVREEVIRRLLTAQHRGRFGHGGNAVDTEAVVALAFTCLERRRLVGTGLAAELKAAAHGVSRSMAEAQGPNGIIGNIYSTPWALQVFLATGACQTEPAFGQAMAALLENLEAFGTAATMAQVLPVLHGRSYLDIASMHCQEEPDTLTPMDIEPLTEVPGNKTVQLVVECPLPWCYDLQLYDRSVPVPAAASLLDVLRAAAALEPPTFKFHTQDTSQGPFLTQVLGLEARQEKRNYWQLLTAPNTPLQMGIADYRPQNGQTLILRLSEW
;
A
#
# COMPACT_ATOMS: atom_id res chain seq x y z
N GLN A 1 -1.75 12.88 -4.79
CA GLN A 1 -0.72 13.29 -5.77
C GLN A 1 0.69 13.06 -5.24
N THR A 2 0.98 13.39 -3.98
CA THR A 2 2.27 13.17 -3.29
C THR A 2 2.88 11.78 -3.50
N GLY A 3 2.11 10.71 -3.26
CA GLY A 3 2.65 9.33 -3.36
C GLY A 3 3.10 8.94 -4.77
N ARG A 4 2.31 9.27 -5.80
CA ARG A 4 2.66 8.94 -7.21
C ARG A 4 3.93 9.68 -7.66
N LEU A 5 4.06 10.95 -7.32
CA LEU A 5 5.26 11.73 -7.64
C LEU A 5 6.49 11.22 -6.87
N ALA A 6 6.31 10.80 -5.62
CA ALA A 6 7.37 10.20 -4.82
C ALA A 6 7.86 8.87 -5.42
N LEU A 7 6.96 7.97 -5.81
CA LEU A 7 7.31 6.72 -6.51
C LEU A 7 8.00 6.98 -7.84
N TYR A 8 7.51 7.96 -8.61
CA TYR A 8 8.17 8.37 -9.85
C TYR A 8 9.61 8.82 -9.61
N LEU A 9 9.85 9.66 -8.59
CA LEU A 9 11.20 10.10 -8.25
C LEU A 9 12.09 8.95 -7.74
N LEU A 10 11.56 8.00 -6.97
CA LEU A 10 12.30 6.80 -6.56
C LEU A 10 12.69 5.95 -7.77
N GLY A 11 11.73 5.66 -8.66
CA GLY A 11 11.98 4.92 -9.90
C GLY A 11 12.97 5.64 -10.81
N LEU A 12 12.85 6.97 -10.94
CA LEU A 12 13.80 7.78 -11.67
C LEU A 12 15.20 7.67 -11.04
N GLY A 13 15.33 7.75 -9.71
CA GLY A 13 16.60 7.52 -9.03
C GLY A 13 17.20 6.13 -9.31
N ALA A 14 16.34 5.12 -9.44
CA ALA A 14 16.73 3.75 -9.78
C ALA A 14 17.19 3.56 -11.24
N THR A 15 17.13 4.59 -12.09
CA THR A 15 17.65 4.52 -13.47
C THR A 15 19.01 5.21 -13.64
N CYS A 16 19.62 5.72 -12.56
CA CYS A 16 20.83 6.54 -12.57
C CYS A 16 20.85 7.63 -13.68
N PRO A 17 19.78 8.44 -13.81
CA PRO A 17 19.62 9.36 -14.92
C PRO A 17 20.56 10.57 -14.76
N PRO A 18 20.85 11.29 -15.85
CA PRO A 18 21.57 12.55 -15.80
C PRO A 18 20.80 13.60 -14.97
N VAL A 19 21.53 14.50 -14.31
CA VAL A 19 21.08 15.45 -13.27
C VAL A 19 19.99 16.46 -13.72
N SER A 20 19.66 16.55 -15.01
CA SER A 20 19.01 17.73 -15.62
C SER A 20 17.48 17.86 -15.41
N PRO A 21 16.61 16.85 -15.60
CA PRO A 21 15.15 17.05 -15.54
C PRO A 21 14.54 17.07 -14.13
N GLN A 22 15.34 16.78 -13.09
CA GLN A 22 14.81 16.43 -11.76
C GLN A 22 14.41 17.64 -10.90
N ARG A 23 14.93 18.84 -11.18
CA ARG A 23 14.77 20.00 -10.28
C ARG A 23 13.32 20.46 -10.13
N SER A 24 12.55 20.46 -11.22
CA SER A 24 11.13 20.85 -11.22
C SER A 24 10.28 19.87 -10.42
N LEU A 25 10.49 18.56 -10.63
CA LEU A 25 9.77 17.49 -9.95
C LEU A 25 10.06 17.43 -8.45
N VAL A 26 11.31 17.62 -8.04
CA VAL A 26 11.69 17.74 -6.62
C VAL A 26 10.99 18.92 -5.97
N THR A 27 10.92 20.06 -6.66
CA THR A 27 10.25 21.26 -6.17
C THR A 27 8.75 21.02 -6.02
N TRP A 28 8.14 20.35 -6.99
CA TRP A 28 6.75 19.95 -6.94
C TRP A 28 6.48 18.99 -5.77
N LEU A 29 7.34 18.00 -5.54
CA LEU A 29 7.15 17.07 -4.41
C LEU A 29 7.23 17.79 -3.07
N LYS A 30 8.14 18.76 -2.92
CA LYS A 30 8.19 19.62 -1.73
C LYS A 30 6.90 20.39 -1.53
N TYR A 31 6.37 20.98 -2.60
CA TYR A 31 5.09 21.69 -2.54
C TYR A 31 3.95 20.79 -2.08
N CYS A 32 3.77 19.62 -2.70
CA CYS A 32 2.74 18.64 -2.30
C CYS A 32 2.87 18.22 -0.83
N LEU A 33 4.10 18.01 -0.35
CA LEU A 33 4.36 17.61 1.03
C LEU A 33 4.04 18.72 2.04
N GLU A 34 4.25 19.99 1.66
CA GLU A 34 3.86 21.14 2.47
C GLU A 34 2.34 21.35 2.50
N GLU A 35 1.64 21.07 1.41
CA GLU A 35 0.16 21.04 1.39
C GLU A 35 -0.37 19.93 2.31
N ASP A 36 0.18 18.72 2.20
CA ASP A 36 -0.15 17.59 3.07
C ASP A 36 0.12 17.90 4.55
N TRP A 37 1.23 18.58 4.85
CA TRP A 37 1.54 19.05 6.21
C TRP A 37 0.53 20.07 6.71
N THR A 38 0.18 21.05 5.88
CA THR A 38 -0.79 22.09 6.21
C THR A 38 -2.17 21.48 6.48
N GLY A 39 -2.60 20.54 5.63
CA GLY A 39 -3.80 19.75 5.85
C GLY A 39 -3.75 18.97 7.16
N SER A 40 -2.60 18.36 7.47
CA SER A 40 -2.41 17.65 8.74
C SER A 40 -2.56 18.50 9.99
N ARG A 41 -2.19 19.78 9.91
CA ARG A 41 -2.41 20.74 11.00
C ARG A 41 -3.87 21.13 11.14
N ARG A 42 -4.57 21.30 10.03
CA ARG A 42 -5.99 21.72 10.01
C ARG A 42 -6.95 20.60 10.39
N HIS A 43 -6.73 19.39 9.87
CA HIS A 43 -7.68 18.27 9.97
C HIS A 43 -7.21 17.18 10.95
N GLY A 44 -5.97 17.24 11.44
CA GLY A 44 -5.41 16.19 12.30
C GLY A 44 -4.82 14.99 11.54
N HIS A 45 -4.89 14.98 10.20
CA HIS A 45 -4.32 13.97 9.30
C HIS A 45 -3.92 14.61 7.95
N PRO A 46 -2.95 14.05 7.20
CA PRO A 46 -2.57 14.54 5.87
C PRO A 46 -3.78 14.60 4.92
N LEU A 47 -3.68 15.41 3.86
CA LEU A 47 -4.69 15.42 2.78
C LEU A 47 -4.69 14.07 2.06
N THR A 48 -3.52 13.45 1.94
CA THR A 48 -3.34 12.10 1.44
C THR A 48 -3.45 11.04 2.55
N SER A 49 -2.34 10.41 2.91
CA SER A 49 -2.20 9.45 4.01
C SER A 49 -0.78 9.56 4.57
N TYR A 50 -0.55 9.06 5.79
CA TYR A 50 0.81 9.03 6.34
C TYR A 50 1.76 8.14 5.52
N TYR A 51 1.25 7.13 4.81
CA TYR A 51 2.01 6.35 3.85
C TYR A 51 2.56 7.23 2.72
N GLN A 52 1.69 7.98 2.03
CA GLN A 52 2.12 8.87 0.94
C GLN A 52 3.00 10.02 1.44
N TYR A 53 2.73 10.53 2.63
CA TYR A 53 3.55 11.53 3.30
C TYR A 53 4.96 11.02 3.56
N GLY A 54 5.09 9.85 4.21
CA GLY A 54 6.36 9.20 4.47
C GLY A 54 7.13 8.89 3.19
N LEU A 55 6.42 8.46 2.14
CA LEU A 55 7.01 8.19 0.83
C LEU A 55 7.58 9.46 0.19
N GLY A 56 6.90 10.60 0.33
CA GLY A 56 7.40 11.90 -0.09
C GLY A 56 8.69 12.30 0.63
N VAL A 57 8.75 12.11 1.95
CA VAL A 57 9.97 12.34 2.73
C VAL A 57 11.11 11.42 2.28
N LEU A 58 10.83 10.13 2.11
CA LEU A 58 11.80 9.13 1.64
C LEU A 58 12.37 9.51 0.26
N ALA A 59 11.51 9.83 -0.70
CA ALA A 59 11.93 10.20 -2.05
C ALA A 59 12.81 11.46 -2.04
N LEU A 60 12.44 12.50 -1.28
CA LEU A 60 13.29 13.70 -1.14
C LEU A 60 14.65 13.35 -0.51
N CYS A 61 14.68 12.49 0.49
CA CYS A 61 15.92 12.07 1.13
C CYS A 61 16.85 11.29 0.19
N VAL A 62 16.30 10.33 -0.58
CA VAL A 62 17.05 9.55 -1.58
C VAL A 62 17.74 10.47 -2.58
N HIS A 63 17.06 11.53 -3.00
CA HIS A 63 17.57 12.60 -3.89
C HIS A 63 18.47 13.63 -3.20
N HIS A 64 18.91 13.38 -1.96
CA HIS A 64 19.74 14.26 -1.16
C HIS A 64 19.13 15.67 -0.97
N LYS A 65 17.81 15.74 -0.76
CA LYS A 65 17.08 17.00 -0.55
C LYS A 65 16.61 17.09 0.89
N ARG A 66 16.93 18.23 1.52
CA ARG A 66 16.44 18.55 2.86
C ARG A 66 14.93 18.77 2.86
N VAL A 67 14.31 18.30 3.92
CA VAL A 67 12.90 18.49 4.26
C VAL A 67 12.84 19.36 5.52
N ARG A 68 11.81 20.21 5.62
CA ARG A 68 11.61 21.09 6.77
C ARG A 68 11.40 20.26 8.04
N GLU A 69 11.99 20.67 9.16
CA GLU A 69 11.93 19.90 10.41
C GLU A 69 10.50 19.66 10.89
N GLU A 70 9.60 20.65 10.78
CA GLU A 70 8.20 20.52 11.17
C GLU A 70 7.44 19.44 10.39
N VAL A 71 7.81 19.23 9.12
CA VAL A 71 7.26 18.18 8.26
C VAL A 71 7.72 16.80 8.77
N ILE A 72 8.98 16.68 9.18
CA ILE A 72 9.53 15.44 9.75
C ILE A 72 8.92 15.16 11.13
N ARG A 73 8.85 16.17 12.01
CA ARG A 73 8.27 16.04 13.35
C ARG A 73 6.78 15.66 13.32
N ARG A 74 6.08 15.96 12.22
CA ARG A 74 4.71 15.51 12.04
C ARG A 74 4.61 13.98 11.97
N LEU A 75 5.54 13.33 11.26
CA LEU A 75 5.61 11.86 11.22
C LEU A 75 5.97 11.26 12.57
N LEU A 76 6.95 11.83 13.28
CA LEU A 76 7.30 11.38 14.64
C LEU A 76 6.10 11.45 15.59
N THR A 77 5.37 12.56 15.56
CA THR A 77 4.17 12.75 16.40
C THR A 77 3.09 11.73 16.06
N ALA A 78 2.90 11.42 14.77
CA ALA A 78 1.93 10.44 14.33
C ALA A 78 2.32 9.02 14.77
N GLN A 79 3.60 8.67 14.69
CA GLN A 79 4.14 7.39 15.18
C GLN A 79 3.94 7.23 16.68
N HIS A 80 4.36 8.21 17.48
CA HIS A 80 4.25 8.15 18.95
C HIS A 80 2.80 8.07 19.43
N ARG A 81 1.86 8.62 18.67
CA ARG A 81 0.43 8.58 19.00
C ARG A 81 -0.30 7.38 18.40
N GLY A 82 0.39 6.46 17.72
CA GLY A 82 -0.21 5.30 17.07
C GLY A 82 -1.25 5.66 16.00
N ARG A 83 -1.05 6.78 15.27
CA ARG A 83 -2.04 7.34 14.33
C ARG A 83 -1.89 6.86 12.89
N PHE A 84 -1.11 5.83 12.64
CA PHE A 84 -0.83 5.36 11.29
C PHE A 84 -1.88 4.39 10.74
N GLY A 85 -2.59 3.67 11.61
CA GLY A 85 -3.59 2.68 11.21
C GLY A 85 -5.02 3.11 11.47
N HIS A 86 -5.92 2.55 10.69
CA HIS A 86 -7.33 2.38 11.02
C HIS A 86 -7.66 0.90 10.84
N GLY A 87 -8.35 0.28 11.81
CA GLY A 87 -8.76 -1.13 11.70
C GLY A 87 -7.66 -2.19 11.82
N GLY A 88 -6.49 -1.86 12.39
CA GLY A 88 -5.58 -2.87 12.96
C GLY A 88 -4.35 -3.30 12.16
N ASN A 89 -4.11 -2.79 10.94
CA ASN A 89 -2.83 -3.02 10.24
C ASN A 89 -2.24 -1.70 9.70
N ALA A 90 -1.13 -1.26 10.29
CA ALA A 90 -0.40 -0.05 9.91
C ALA A 90 1.01 -0.35 9.37
N VAL A 91 1.36 -1.63 9.20
CA VAL A 91 2.74 -2.09 8.91
C VAL A 91 3.31 -1.39 7.68
N ASP A 92 2.54 -1.26 6.60
CA ASP A 92 2.98 -0.58 5.38
C ASP A 92 3.33 0.89 5.62
N THR A 93 2.52 1.59 6.42
CA THR A 93 2.74 3.01 6.75
C THR A 93 3.93 3.18 7.68
N GLU A 94 4.01 2.35 8.72
CA GLU A 94 5.13 2.34 9.66
C GLU A 94 6.45 2.04 8.96
N ALA A 95 6.45 1.10 8.03
CA ALA A 95 7.64 0.73 7.27
C ALA A 95 8.14 1.87 6.40
N VAL A 96 7.26 2.51 5.62
CA VAL A 96 7.65 3.65 4.78
C VAL A 96 8.18 4.81 5.63
N VAL A 97 7.58 5.08 6.79
CA VAL A 97 8.06 6.11 7.71
C VAL A 97 9.41 5.75 8.31
N ALA A 98 9.60 4.50 8.74
CA ALA A 98 10.89 4.02 9.26
C ALA A 98 12.00 4.13 8.21
N LEU A 99 11.72 3.72 6.96
CA LEU A 99 12.65 3.89 5.83
C LEU A 99 13.03 5.37 5.62
N ALA A 100 12.05 6.27 5.69
CA ALA A 100 12.29 7.71 5.58
C ALA A 100 13.18 8.25 6.70
N PHE A 101 12.93 7.83 7.94
CA PHE A 101 13.73 8.20 9.11
C PHE A 101 15.17 7.70 9.02
N THR A 102 15.36 6.41 8.68
CA THR A 102 16.67 5.83 8.45
C THR A 102 17.41 6.56 7.33
N CYS A 103 16.72 6.94 6.25
CA CYS A 103 17.32 7.72 5.18
C CYS A 103 17.86 9.07 5.68
N LEU A 104 17.01 9.85 6.36
CA LEU A 104 17.35 11.20 6.81
C LEU A 104 18.55 11.19 7.76
N GLU A 105 18.61 10.19 8.64
CA GLU A 105 19.73 9.98 9.56
C GLU A 105 21.03 9.63 8.80
N ARG A 106 21.02 8.58 7.96
CA ARG A 106 22.22 8.12 7.25
C ARG A 106 22.78 9.15 6.29
N ARG A 107 21.90 9.91 5.61
CA ARG A 107 22.30 10.97 4.67
C ARG A 107 22.65 12.29 5.38
N ARG A 108 22.57 12.36 6.71
CA ARG A 108 22.89 13.55 7.52
C ARG A 108 22.12 14.79 7.05
N LEU A 109 20.84 14.61 6.73
CA LEU A 109 19.97 15.67 6.22
C LEU A 109 19.25 16.45 7.32
N VAL A 110 19.47 16.08 8.58
CA VAL A 110 18.88 16.67 9.80
C VAL A 110 19.96 16.95 10.84
N GLY A 111 19.65 17.77 11.85
CA GLY A 111 20.54 18.01 12.99
C GLY A 111 20.77 16.76 13.85
N THR A 112 21.86 16.74 14.63
CA THR A 112 22.30 15.55 15.40
C THR A 112 21.27 15.06 16.42
N GLY A 113 20.60 15.97 17.14
CA GLY A 113 19.55 15.62 18.10
C GLY A 113 18.37 14.91 17.42
N LEU A 114 17.84 15.52 16.36
CA LEU A 114 16.76 14.92 15.57
C LEU A 114 17.20 13.60 14.93
N ALA A 115 18.44 13.50 14.43
CA ALA A 115 18.95 12.25 13.86
C ALA A 115 18.90 11.09 14.86
N ALA A 116 19.25 11.33 16.13
CA ALA A 116 19.16 10.33 17.19
C ALA A 116 17.70 9.92 17.48
N GLU A 117 16.78 10.88 17.52
CA GLU A 117 15.33 10.62 17.65
C GLU A 117 14.82 9.74 16.48
N LEU A 118 15.16 10.10 15.23
CA LEU A 118 14.75 9.35 14.03
C LEU A 118 15.29 7.93 14.03
N LYS A 119 16.56 7.75 14.42
CA LYS A 119 17.18 6.43 14.54
C LYS A 119 16.46 5.56 15.56
N ALA A 120 16.21 6.11 16.76
CA ALA A 120 15.49 5.39 17.81
C ALA A 120 14.07 5.01 17.35
N ALA A 121 13.36 5.93 16.68
CA ALA A 121 12.03 5.70 16.14
C ALA A 121 12.01 4.57 15.09
N ALA A 122 12.96 4.55 14.15
CA ALA A 122 13.05 3.51 13.13
C ALA A 122 13.40 2.12 13.70
N HIS A 123 14.34 2.05 14.66
CA HIS A 123 14.65 0.80 15.35
C HIS A 123 13.49 0.31 16.23
N GLY A 124 12.72 1.21 16.82
CA GLY A 124 11.50 0.87 17.56
C GLY A 124 10.46 0.20 16.66
N VAL A 125 10.22 0.75 15.46
CA VAL A 125 9.33 0.14 14.45
C VAL A 125 9.84 -1.24 14.04
N SER A 126 11.14 -1.35 13.74
CA SER A 126 11.76 -2.63 13.38
C SER A 126 11.51 -3.71 14.45
N ARG A 127 11.69 -3.38 15.73
CA ARG A 127 11.42 -4.33 16.82
C ARG A 127 9.94 -4.67 16.93
N SER A 128 9.06 -3.67 16.86
CA SER A 128 7.61 -3.89 16.90
C SER A 128 7.12 -4.80 15.78
N MET A 129 7.72 -4.72 14.58
CA MET A 129 7.40 -5.62 13.47
C MET A 129 7.85 -7.06 13.73
N ALA A 130 9.02 -7.25 14.35
CA ALA A 130 9.47 -8.58 14.76
C ALA A 130 8.57 -9.18 15.85
N GLU A 131 8.16 -8.38 16.84
CA GLU A 131 7.27 -8.80 17.92
C GLU A 131 5.84 -9.10 17.43
N ALA A 132 5.38 -8.39 16.38
CA ALA A 132 4.06 -8.59 15.78
C ALA A 132 4.01 -9.71 14.73
N GLN A 133 5.12 -10.42 14.49
CA GLN A 133 5.18 -11.51 13.52
C GLN A 133 4.27 -12.67 13.96
N GLY A 134 3.41 -13.10 13.03
CA GLY A 134 2.55 -14.26 13.24
C GLY A 134 3.34 -15.58 13.28
N PRO A 135 2.75 -16.66 13.80
CA PRO A 135 3.41 -17.97 13.87
C PRO A 135 3.77 -18.56 12.50
N ASN A 136 3.16 -18.05 11.43
CA ASN A 136 3.45 -18.38 10.04
C ASN A 136 4.54 -17.48 9.40
N GLY A 137 5.24 -16.67 10.20
CA GLY A 137 6.27 -15.76 9.72
C GLY A 137 5.75 -14.47 9.06
N ILE A 138 4.44 -14.32 8.90
CA ILE A 138 3.83 -13.14 8.25
C ILE A 138 3.79 -11.95 9.22
N ILE A 139 4.14 -10.76 8.73
CA ILE A 139 4.09 -9.51 9.49
C ILE A 139 2.96 -8.63 8.95
N GLY A 140 1.90 -8.46 9.74
CA GLY A 140 0.65 -7.84 9.29
C GLY A 140 -0.14 -8.77 8.38
N ASN A 141 0.08 -8.68 7.06
CA ASN A 141 -0.41 -9.64 6.08
C ASN A 141 0.69 -9.95 5.05
N ILE A 142 0.40 -10.85 4.11
CA ILE A 142 1.42 -11.26 3.13
C ILE A 142 1.92 -10.08 2.29
N TYR A 143 1.07 -9.13 1.94
CA TYR A 143 1.43 -7.92 1.16
C TYR A 143 2.18 -6.86 1.98
N SER A 144 1.99 -6.80 3.29
CA SER A 144 2.74 -5.93 4.20
C SER A 144 4.12 -6.50 4.57
N THR A 145 4.30 -7.82 4.45
CA THR A 145 5.54 -8.51 4.86
C THR A 145 6.79 -8.02 4.12
N PRO A 146 6.77 -7.80 2.78
CA PRO A 146 7.90 -7.19 2.07
C PRO A 146 8.32 -5.83 2.63
N TRP A 147 7.37 -5.00 3.09
CA TRP A 147 7.69 -3.71 3.69
C TRP A 147 8.45 -3.86 5.00
N ALA A 148 8.05 -4.81 5.86
CA ALA A 148 8.77 -5.12 7.09
C ALA A 148 10.19 -5.63 6.80
N LEU A 149 10.36 -6.50 5.79
CA LEU A 149 11.66 -6.99 5.36
C LEU A 149 12.58 -5.86 4.87
N GLN A 150 12.05 -4.87 4.13
CA GLN A 150 12.82 -3.68 3.76
C GLN A 150 13.27 -2.88 4.99
N VAL A 151 12.44 -2.77 6.04
CA VAL A 151 12.84 -2.12 7.29
C VAL A 151 13.97 -2.88 7.96
N PHE A 152 13.89 -4.21 8.07
CA PHE A 152 14.96 -5.02 8.67
C PHE A 152 16.30 -4.87 7.93
N LEU A 153 16.26 -4.80 6.60
CA LEU A 153 17.44 -4.52 5.77
C LEU A 153 17.97 -3.10 6.06
N ALA A 154 17.08 -2.11 6.06
CA ALA A 154 17.44 -0.72 6.27
C ALA A 154 17.96 -0.43 7.68
N THR A 155 17.47 -1.09 8.73
CA THR A 155 17.94 -0.90 10.12
C THR A 155 19.12 -1.80 10.48
N GLY A 156 19.48 -2.75 9.62
CA GLY A 156 20.51 -3.77 9.89
C GLY A 156 20.03 -4.92 10.78
N ALA A 157 18.74 -4.94 11.15
CA ALA A 157 18.13 -5.98 11.96
C ALA A 157 18.05 -7.35 11.25
N CYS A 158 18.21 -7.40 9.92
CA CYS A 158 18.28 -8.65 9.16
C CYS A 158 19.35 -9.65 9.65
N GLN A 159 20.40 -9.18 10.35
CA GLN A 159 21.46 -10.02 10.89
C GLN A 159 21.18 -10.52 12.31
N THR A 160 20.31 -9.84 13.05
CA THR A 160 20.12 -10.04 14.49
C THR A 160 18.75 -10.58 14.85
N GLU A 161 17.72 -10.28 14.04
CA GLU A 161 16.34 -10.67 14.29
C GLU A 161 16.01 -11.98 13.57
N PRO A 162 15.70 -13.09 14.28
CA PRO A 162 15.24 -14.33 13.67
C PRO A 162 13.99 -14.12 12.80
N ALA A 163 13.19 -13.11 13.15
CA ALA A 163 11.98 -12.73 12.43
C ALA A 163 12.24 -12.43 10.94
N PHE A 164 13.42 -11.90 10.58
CA PHE A 164 13.77 -11.66 9.19
C PHE A 164 13.80 -12.96 8.37
N GLY A 165 14.47 -14.01 8.88
CA GLY A 165 14.55 -15.30 8.20
C GLY A 165 13.19 -15.99 8.07
N GLN A 166 12.37 -15.92 9.12
CA GLN A 166 11.02 -16.47 9.12
C GLN A 166 10.09 -15.74 8.15
N ALA A 167 10.17 -14.41 8.09
CA ALA A 167 9.39 -13.60 7.15
C ALA A 167 9.83 -13.81 5.70
N MET A 168 11.13 -13.99 5.45
CA MET A 168 11.64 -14.33 4.13
C MET A 168 11.15 -15.72 3.69
N ALA A 169 11.16 -16.71 4.58
CA ALA A 169 10.61 -18.04 4.28
C ALA A 169 9.12 -17.97 3.94
N ALA A 170 8.33 -17.28 4.77
CA ALA A 170 6.90 -17.07 4.52
C ALA A 170 6.63 -16.36 3.18
N LEU A 171 7.44 -15.35 2.84
CA LEU A 171 7.37 -14.66 1.56
C LEU A 171 7.62 -15.59 0.38
N LEU A 172 8.67 -16.43 0.45
CA LEU A 172 9.02 -17.39 -0.59
C LEU A 172 7.94 -18.46 -0.78
N GLU A 173 7.36 -18.96 0.31
CA GLU A 173 6.26 -19.93 0.28
C GLU A 173 4.96 -19.36 -0.35
N ASN A 174 4.78 -18.03 -0.32
CA ASN A 174 3.58 -17.36 -0.81
C ASN A 174 3.85 -16.46 -2.03
N LEU A 175 4.89 -16.73 -2.83
CA LEU A 175 5.25 -15.91 -4.00
C LEU A 175 4.11 -15.80 -5.03
N GLU A 176 3.27 -16.84 -5.13
CA GLU A 176 2.09 -16.85 -6.00
C GLU A 176 1.08 -15.73 -5.69
N ALA A 177 1.07 -15.22 -4.44
CA ALA A 177 0.22 -14.08 -4.07
C ALA A 177 0.63 -12.78 -4.78
N PHE A 178 1.86 -12.68 -5.30
CA PHE A 178 2.42 -11.47 -5.90
C PHE A 178 2.33 -11.46 -7.43
N GLY A 179 1.26 -12.01 -8.00
CA GLY A 179 1.10 -12.19 -9.44
C GLY A 179 0.96 -10.92 -10.29
N THR A 180 0.79 -9.74 -9.70
CA THR A 180 0.71 -8.46 -10.45
C THR A 180 2.05 -7.74 -10.48
N ALA A 181 2.27 -6.91 -11.51
CA ALA A 181 3.47 -6.06 -11.59
C ALA A 181 3.63 -5.17 -10.35
N ALA A 182 2.52 -4.67 -9.78
CA ALA A 182 2.53 -3.77 -8.63
C ALA A 182 2.91 -4.48 -7.33
N THR A 183 2.43 -5.71 -7.13
CA THR A 183 2.78 -6.55 -5.98
C THR A 183 4.21 -7.08 -6.11
N MET A 184 4.61 -7.51 -7.31
CA MET A 184 5.96 -8.01 -7.57
C MET A 184 7.02 -6.91 -7.37
N ALA A 185 6.75 -5.67 -7.80
CA ALA A 185 7.64 -4.55 -7.59
C ALA A 185 7.96 -4.26 -6.10
N GLN A 186 7.08 -4.66 -5.18
CA GLN A 186 7.32 -4.52 -3.74
C GLN A 186 8.23 -5.62 -3.17
N VAL A 187 8.21 -6.80 -3.80
CA VAL A 187 8.91 -8.01 -3.36
C VAL A 187 10.33 -8.07 -3.90
N LEU A 188 10.53 -7.75 -5.18
CA LEU A 188 11.82 -7.89 -5.86
C LEU A 188 13.00 -7.24 -5.12
N PRO A 189 12.90 -6.01 -4.57
CA PRO A 189 14.01 -5.43 -3.82
C PRO A 189 14.48 -6.34 -2.67
N VAL A 190 13.52 -6.87 -1.91
CA VAL A 190 13.80 -7.71 -0.75
C VAL A 190 14.41 -9.05 -1.15
N LEU A 191 13.94 -9.66 -2.24
CA LEU A 191 14.54 -10.89 -2.78
C LEU A 191 16.00 -10.67 -3.20
N HIS A 192 16.35 -9.45 -3.62
CA HIS A 192 17.73 -9.05 -3.90
C HIS A 192 18.49 -8.52 -2.66
N GLY A 193 17.94 -8.63 -1.46
CA GLY A 193 18.54 -8.13 -0.23
C GLY A 193 18.65 -6.60 -0.19
N ARG A 194 17.74 -5.89 -0.85
CA ARG A 194 17.67 -4.44 -0.99
C ARG A 194 16.39 -3.84 -0.43
N SER A 195 16.46 -2.55 -0.15
CA SER A 195 15.35 -1.70 0.26
C SER A 195 15.32 -0.45 -0.61
N TYR A 196 14.25 0.34 -0.54
CA TYR A 196 14.20 1.63 -1.23
C TYR A 196 15.28 2.63 -0.78
N LEU A 197 15.89 2.41 0.38
CA LEU A 197 17.01 3.21 0.84
C LEU A 197 18.28 3.00 -0.01
N ASP A 198 18.46 1.82 -0.60
CA ASP A 198 19.62 1.48 -1.43
C ASP A 198 19.70 2.31 -2.72
N ILE A 199 18.55 2.83 -3.20
CA ILE A 199 18.47 3.75 -4.36
C ILE A 199 19.37 4.97 -4.14
N ALA A 200 19.53 5.40 -2.89
CA ALA A 200 20.27 6.60 -2.51
C ALA A 200 21.79 6.52 -2.78
N SER A 201 22.31 5.31 -2.91
CA SER A 201 23.73 4.99 -3.14
C SER A 201 23.93 4.04 -4.33
N MET A 202 22.90 3.87 -5.16
CA MET A 202 22.92 2.91 -6.26
C MET A 202 23.83 3.38 -7.39
N HIS A 203 24.57 2.42 -7.96
CA HIS A 203 25.37 2.63 -9.16
C HIS A 203 24.87 1.66 -10.22
N CYS A 204 24.33 2.19 -11.31
CA CYS A 204 23.79 1.36 -12.38
C CYS A 204 24.95 0.74 -13.17
N GLN A 205 24.86 -0.56 -13.36
CA GLN A 205 25.72 -1.34 -14.25
C GLN A 205 24.89 -1.72 -15.48
N GLU A 206 25.55 -2.10 -16.57
CA GLU A 206 24.85 -2.72 -17.69
C GLU A 206 24.17 -4.00 -17.20
N GLU A 207 22.87 -4.11 -17.46
CA GLU A 207 22.10 -5.31 -17.15
C GLU A 207 22.33 -6.32 -18.29
N PRO A 208 22.61 -7.60 -17.98
CA PRO A 208 22.99 -8.60 -18.97
C PRO A 208 21.84 -9.06 -19.90
N ASP A 209 20.64 -8.43 -19.81
CA ASP A 209 19.44 -8.70 -20.60
C ASP A 209 19.10 -10.19 -20.68
N THR A 210 19.07 -10.83 -19.52
CA THR A 210 18.91 -12.29 -19.41
C THR A 210 17.45 -12.74 -19.31
N LEU A 211 16.51 -11.80 -19.20
CA LEU A 211 15.08 -12.10 -19.09
C LEU A 211 14.51 -12.47 -20.46
N THR A 212 14.15 -13.74 -20.62
CA THR A 212 13.46 -14.22 -21.81
C THR A 212 11.95 -14.24 -21.57
N PRO A 213 11.13 -13.67 -22.48
CA PRO A 213 9.69 -13.82 -22.40
C PRO A 213 9.33 -15.31 -22.42
N MET A 214 8.60 -15.76 -21.41
CA MET A 214 7.95 -17.06 -21.46
C MET A 214 6.60 -16.91 -22.15
N ASP A 215 6.35 -17.73 -23.17
CA ASP A 215 5.01 -17.97 -23.68
C ASP A 215 4.25 -18.77 -22.61
N ILE A 216 3.56 -18.05 -21.74
CA ILE A 216 2.65 -18.66 -20.77
C ILE A 216 1.42 -19.09 -21.56
N GLU A 217 1.18 -20.40 -21.67
CA GLU A 217 -0.09 -20.91 -22.17
C GLU A 217 -1.22 -20.26 -21.37
N PRO A 218 -2.25 -19.69 -22.02
CA PRO A 218 -3.36 -19.09 -21.30
C PRO A 218 -3.94 -20.16 -20.37
N LEU A 219 -4.02 -19.83 -19.07
CA LEU A 219 -4.61 -20.71 -18.07
C LEU A 219 -5.93 -21.27 -18.62
N THR A 220 -6.05 -22.59 -18.62
CA THR A 220 -7.23 -23.29 -19.12
C THR A 220 -8.47 -22.66 -18.49
N GLU A 221 -9.42 -22.19 -19.29
CA GLU A 221 -10.68 -21.67 -18.77
C GLU A 221 -11.28 -22.71 -17.82
N VAL A 222 -11.40 -22.37 -16.54
CA VAL A 222 -12.02 -23.25 -15.56
C VAL A 222 -13.50 -23.39 -15.96
N PRO A 223 -13.94 -24.54 -16.48
CA PRO A 223 -15.30 -24.66 -16.96
C PRO A 223 -16.26 -24.60 -15.78
N GLY A 224 -17.35 -23.84 -15.93
CA GLY A 224 -18.44 -23.81 -14.96
C GLY A 224 -18.85 -22.42 -14.53
N ASN A 225 -19.97 -22.38 -13.80
CA ASN A 225 -20.52 -21.18 -13.20
C ASN A 225 -20.49 -21.31 -11.68
N LYS A 226 -20.38 -20.18 -11.01
CA LYS A 226 -20.54 -20.04 -9.57
C LYS A 226 -21.55 -18.95 -9.28
N THR A 227 -22.15 -19.00 -8.11
CA THR A 227 -23.06 -17.97 -7.61
C THR A 227 -22.42 -17.33 -6.40
N VAL A 228 -22.32 -16.00 -6.40
CA VAL A 228 -21.74 -15.23 -5.30
C VAL A 228 -22.84 -14.36 -4.72
N GLN A 229 -22.96 -14.30 -3.39
CA GLN A 229 -23.87 -13.36 -2.74
C GLN A 229 -23.18 -12.00 -2.63
N LEU A 230 -23.73 -10.98 -3.27
CA LEU A 230 -23.22 -9.61 -3.20
C LEU A 230 -24.12 -8.77 -2.30
N VAL A 231 -23.54 -8.25 -1.22
CA VAL A 231 -24.21 -7.38 -0.25
C VAL A 231 -23.54 -6.00 -0.30
N VAL A 232 -24.34 -4.94 -0.29
CA VAL A 232 -23.87 -3.55 -0.14
C VAL A 232 -24.44 -2.97 1.14
N GLU A 233 -23.55 -2.51 2.02
CA GLU A 233 -23.90 -1.96 3.32
C GLU A 233 -23.48 -0.50 3.44
N CYS A 234 -24.31 0.29 4.10
CA CYS A 234 -23.94 1.61 4.58
C CYS A 234 -24.33 1.77 6.05
N PRO A 235 -23.45 1.40 6.99
CA PRO A 235 -23.70 1.53 8.42
C PRO A 235 -23.50 2.97 8.95
N LEU A 236 -23.36 3.96 8.07
CA LEU A 236 -23.09 5.34 8.46
C LEU A 236 -24.38 6.07 8.87
N PRO A 237 -24.33 7.01 9.84
CA PRO A 237 -25.53 7.67 10.38
C PRO A 237 -26.39 8.42 9.37
N TRP A 238 -25.81 8.79 8.22
CA TRP A 238 -26.47 9.54 7.16
C TRP A 238 -27.03 8.67 6.03
N CYS A 239 -26.93 7.34 6.15
CA CYS A 239 -27.57 6.41 5.23
C CYS A 239 -28.99 6.06 5.68
N TYR A 240 -29.92 6.04 4.72
CA TYR A 240 -31.34 5.77 4.98
C TYR A 240 -31.59 4.31 5.36
N ASP A 241 -30.87 3.38 4.71
CA ASP A 241 -30.94 1.94 4.96
C ASP A 241 -29.54 1.38 5.23
N LEU A 242 -29.44 0.42 6.15
CA LEU A 242 -28.18 -0.23 6.52
C LEU A 242 -27.69 -1.21 5.44
N GLN A 243 -28.62 -1.91 4.80
CA GLN A 243 -28.38 -2.88 3.74
C GLN A 243 -29.06 -2.39 2.46
N LEU A 244 -28.26 -1.88 1.54
CA LEU A 244 -28.72 -1.19 0.33
C LEU A 244 -28.95 -2.15 -0.84
N TYR A 245 -28.31 -3.32 -0.80
CA TYR A 245 -28.38 -4.32 -1.87
C TYR A 245 -28.01 -5.70 -1.32
N ASP A 246 -28.71 -6.73 -1.78
CA ASP A 246 -28.46 -8.12 -1.40
C ASP A 246 -29.00 -9.07 -2.48
N ARG A 247 -28.11 -9.53 -3.35
CA ARG A 247 -28.46 -10.38 -4.50
C ARG A 247 -27.44 -11.47 -4.76
N SER A 248 -27.94 -12.60 -5.23
CA SER A 248 -27.13 -13.69 -5.77
C SER A 248 -26.76 -13.38 -7.22
N VAL A 249 -25.46 -13.33 -7.51
CA VAL A 249 -24.92 -12.98 -8.83
C VAL A 249 -24.26 -14.22 -9.45
N PRO A 250 -24.82 -14.78 -10.53
CA PRO A 250 -24.19 -15.86 -11.29
C PRO A 250 -23.04 -15.31 -12.14
N VAL A 251 -21.87 -15.96 -12.07
CA VAL A 251 -20.67 -15.59 -12.82
C VAL A 251 -19.88 -16.84 -13.23
N PRO A 252 -18.99 -16.75 -14.24
CA PRO A 252 -18.06 -17.84 -14.55
C PRO A 252 -17.19 -18.24 -13.34
N ALA A 253 -16.76 -19.49 -13.27
CA ALA A 253 -15.97 -20.02 -12.14
C ALA A 253 -14.69 -19.20 -11.87
N ALA A 254 -14.02 -18.73 -12.93
CA ALA A 254 -12.81 -17.92 -12.83
C ALA A 254 -13.05 -16.44 -12.48
N ALA A 255 -14.30 -15.96 -12.39
CA ALA A 255 -14.62 -14.54 -12.24
C ALA A 255 -13.99 -13.90 -11.00
N SER A 256 -13.46 -12.68 -11.18
CA SER A 256 -13.01 -11.80 -10.10
C SER A 256 -14.19 -11.07 -9.42
N LEU A 257 -13.95 -10.38 -8.31
CA LEU A 257 -14.94 -9.49 -7.72
C LEU A 257 -15.37 -8.38 -8.69
N LEU A 258 -14.47 -7.83 -9.49
CA LEU A 258 -14.80 -6.85 -10.52
C LEU A 258 -15.78 -7.43 -11.55
N ASP A 259 -15.62 -8.69 -11.93
CA ASP A 259 -16.56 -9.37 -12.83
C ASP A 259 -17.91 -9.61 -12.16
N VAL A 260 -17.94 -9.88 -10.85
CA VAL A 260 -19.19 -9.93 -10.05
C VAL A 260 -19.89 -8.56 -10.06
N LEU A 261 -19.18 -7.45 -9.90
CA LEU A 261 -19.77 -6.10 -9.97
C LEU A 261 -20.33 -5.80 -11.37
N ARG A 262 -19.62 -6.19 -12.42
CA ARG A 262 -20.08 -6.04 -13.81
C ARG A 262 -21.33 -6.88 -14.07
N ALA A 263 -21.36 -8.12 -13.60
CA ALA A 263 -22.52 -8.99 -13.72
C ALA A 263 -23.72 -8.45 -12.94
N ALA A 264 -23.53 -7.95 -11.71
CA ALA A 264 -24.58 -7.29 -10.93
C ALA A 264 -25.15 -6.06 -11.66
N ALA A 265 -24.28 -5.23 -12.25
CA ALA A 265 -24.69 -4.07 -13.06
C ALA A 265 -25.45 -4.46 -14.33
N ALA A 266 -25.12 -5.61 -14.94
CA ALA A 266 -25.81 -6.12 -16.10
C ALA A 266 -27.17 -6.75 -15.77
N LEU A 267 -27.29 -7.39 -14.60
CA LEU A 267 -28.55 -8.00 -14.11
C LEU A 267 -29.60 -6.96 -13.75
N GLU A 268 -29.18 -5.88 -13.08
CA GLU A 268 -30.09 -4.80 -12.67
C GLU A 268 -29.54 -3.41 -13.08
N PRO A 269 -29.44 -3.06 -14.38
CA PRO A 269 -28.89 -1.79 -14.85
C PRO A 269 -29.51 -0.49 -14.26
N PRO A 270 -30.83 -0.41 -13.98
CA PRO A 270 -31.39 0.79 -13.38
C PRO A 270 -31.02 0.93 -11.90
N THR A 271 -30.70 -0.18 -11.22
CA THR A 271 -30.51 -0.24 -9.76
C THR A 271 -29.03 -0.28 -9.39
N PHE A 272 -28.26 -1.20 -9.96
CA PHE A 272 -26.87 -1.43 -9.59
C PHE A 272 -25.92 -0.70 -10.55
N LYS A 273 -25.23 0.31 -10.03
CA LYS A 273 -24.15 1.04 -10.73
C LYS A 273 -22.95 1.16 -9.82
N PHE A 274 -21.76 1.06 -10.39
CA PHE A 274 -20.52 1.28 -9.68
C PHE A 274 -19.52 2.03 -10.55
N HIS A 275 -18.59 2.73 -9.92
CA HIS A 275 -17.47 3.38 -10.59
C HIS A 275 -16.16 3.01 -9.94
N THR A 276 -15.12 2.98 -10.77
CA THR A 276 -13.75 2.70 -10.34
C THR A 276 -12.82 3.79 -10.86
N GLN A 277 -11.70 3.96 -10.19
CA GLN A 277 -10.60 4.81 -10.61
C GLN A 277 -9.35 3.95 -10.81
N ASP A 278 -8.68 4.11 -11.95
CA ASP A 278 -7.43 3.40 -12.19
C ASP A 278 -6.31 3.89 -11.27
N THR A 279 -5.63 2.94 -10.63
CA THR A 279 -4.47 3.17 -9.78
C THR A 279 -3.31 2.27 -10.19
N SER A 280 -2.12 2.53 -9.65
CA SER A 280 -0.97 1.65 -9.86
C SER A 280 -1.16 0.24 -9.24
N GLN A 281 -2.16 0.05 -8.38
CA GLN A 281 -2.51 -1.24 -7.77
C GLN A 281 -3.74 -1.89 -8.45
N GLY A 282 -4.20 -1.34 -9.59
CA GLY A 282 -5.42 -1.76 -10.26
C GLY A 282 -6.63 -0.84 -9.98
N PRO A 283 -7.84 -1.24 -10.41
CA PRO A 283 -9.04 -0.43 -10.30
C PRO A 283 -9.50 -0.31 -8.84
N PHE A 284 -9.54 0.92 -8.34
CA PHE A 284 -10.00 1.25 -6.99
C PHE A 284 -11.48 1.60 -7.00
N LEU A 285 -12.28 0.96 -6.14
CA LEU A 285 -13.73 1.16 -6.08
C LEU A 285 -14.07 2.50 -5.41
N THR A 286 -14.67 3.42 -6.16
CA THR A 286 -14.98 4.78 -5.68
C THR A 286 -16.46 5.01 -5.43
N GLN A 287 -17.34 4.32 -6.16
CA GLN A 287 -18.78 4.52 -6.04
C GLN A 287 -19.54 3.20 -6.20
N VAL A 288 -20.58 3.00 -5.39
CA VAL A 288 -21.52 1.87 -5.49
C VAL A 288 -22.94 2.38 -5.21
N LEU A 289 -23.91 1.99 -6.03
CA LEU A 289 -25.32 2.43 -5.93
C LEU A 289 -25.49 3.96 -5.91
N GLY A 290 -24.62 4.68 -6.62
CA GLY A 290 -24.62 6.15 -6.62
C GLY A 290 -23.95 6.79 -5.39
N LEU A 291 -23.59 6.03 -4.36
CA LEU A 291 -22.89 6.52 -3.18
C LEU A 291 -21.37 6.57 -3.40
N GLU A 292 -20.82 7.77 -3.36
CA GLU A 292 -19.41 8.04 -3.63
C GLU A 292 -18.60 8.09 -2.33
N ALA A 293 -17.54 7.29 -2.27
CA ALA A 293 -16.51 7.37 -1.25
C ALA A 293 -15.65 8.63 -1.47
N ARG A 294 -15.49 9.44 -0.42
CA ARG A 294 -14.77 10.72 -0.49
C ARG A 294 -13.63 10.76 0.51
N GLN A 295 -12.44 11.05 0.00
CA GLN A 295 -11.24 11.15 0.81
C GLN A 295 -11.31 12.31 1.81
N GLU A 296 -11.93 13.42 1.44
CA GLU A 296 -12.08 14.60 2.32
C GLU A 296 -12.97 14.30 3.53
N LYS A 297 -13.91 13.37 3.37
CA LYS A 297 -14.78 12.90 4.45
C LYS A 297 -14.23 11.68 5.18
N ARG A 298 -13.15 11.09 4.66
CA ARG A 298 -12.51 9.86 5.14
C ARG A 298 -13.41 8.63 5.03
N ASN A 299 -14.09 8.49 3.88
CA ASN A 299 -14.97 7.36 3.59
C ASN A 299 -14.43 6.54 2.42
N TYR A 300 -14.52 5.21 2.52
CA TYR A 300 -14.06 4.26 1.50
C TYR A 300 -14.98 3.05 1.43
N TRP A 301 -14.96 2.38 0.28
CA TRP A 301 -15.60 1.08 0.12
C TRP A 301 -14.67 -0.02 0.64
N GLN A 302 -14.96 -0.49 1.84
CA GLN A 302 -14.29 -1.63 2.43
C GLN A 302 -14.81 -2.93 1.80
N LEU A 303 -13.88 -3.77 1.35
CA LEU A 303 -14.20 -5.07 0.76
C LEU A 303 -14.07 -6.14 1.83
N LEU A 304 -15.12 -6.93 2.02
CA LEU A 304 -15.21 -7.92 3.09
C LEU A 304 -15.73 -9.24 2.52
N THR A 305 -15.34 -10.35 3.14
CA THR A 305 -16.08 -11.60 3.08
C THR A 305 -16.86 -11.77 4.37
N ALA A 306 -18.06 -12.34 4.29
CA ALA A 306 -18.88 -12.61 5.46
C ALA A 306 -18.11 -13.50 6.47
N PRO A 307 -18.31 -13.28 7.79
CA PRO A 307 -19.21 -12.28 8.36
C PRO A 307 -18.65 -10.86 8.37
N ASN A 308 -17.32 -10.66 8.50
CA ASN A 308 -16.70 -9.34 8.64
C ASN A 308 -15.20 -9.33 8.36
N THR A 309 -14.70 -10.24 7.52
CA THR A 309 -13.25 -10.39 7.28
C THR A 309 -12.80 -9.52 6.11
N PRO A 310 -11.90 -8.53 6.30
CA PRO A 310 -11.40 -7.70 5.22
C PRO A 310 -10.65 -8.50 4.17
N LEU A 311 -10.91 -8.22 2.89
CA LEU A 311 -10.14 -8.77 1.80
C LEU A 311 -8.72 -8.17 1.80
N GLN A 312 -7.75 -8.99 1.43
CA GLN A 312 -6.35 -8.58 1.28
C GLN A 312 -6.00 -8.18 -0.15
N MET A 313 -6.95 -8.31 -1.09
CA MET A 313 -6.78 -8.06 -2.52
C MET A 313 -7.83 -7.06 -3.02
N GLY A 314 -7.52 -6.38 -4.12
CA GLY A 314 -8.44 -5.48 -4.81
C GLY A 314 -9.53 -6.23 -5.57
N ILE A 315 -10.49 -5.46 -6.11
CA ILE A 315 -11.64 -6.01 -6.85
C ILE A 315 -11.22 -6.78 -8.12
N ALA A 316 -10.13 -6.41 -8.78
CA ALA A 316 -9.66 -7.08 -9.99
C ALA A 316 -8.96 -8.43 -9.72
N ASP A 317 -8.33 -8.55 -8.56
CA ASP A 317 -7.47 -9.70 -8.23
C ASP A 317 -8.21 -10.75 -7.40
N TYR A 318 -9.12 -10.31 -6.53
CA TYR A 318 -9.84 -11.22 -5.65
C TYR A 318 -10.82 -12.11 -6.44
N ARG A 319 -10.68 -13.44 -6.30
CA ARG A 319 -11.57 -14.42 -6.92
C ARG A 319 -12.41 -15.13 -5.85
N PRO A 320 -13.72 -14.84 -5.75
CA PRO A 320 -14.57 -15.48 -4.75
C PRO A 320 -14.84 -16.96 -5.03
N GLN A 321 -15.13 -17.72 -3.98
CA GLN A 321 -15.59 -19.11 -4.06
C GLN A 321 -17.10 -19.19 -4.35
N ASN A 322 -17.56 -20.36 -4.79
CA ASN A 322 -18.98 -20.59 -5.00
C ASN A 322 -19.75 -20.54 -3.67
N GLY A 323 -20.88 -19.83 -3.65
CA GLY A 323 -21.69 -19.61 -2.44
C GLY A 323 -21.10 -18.60 -1.45
N GLN A 324 -19.96 -17.99 -1.76
CA GLN A 324 -19.35 -17.00 -0.87
C GLN A 324 -20.17 -15.70 -0.83
N THR A 325 -20.26 -15.10 0.35
CA THR A 325 -20.85 -13.78 0.54
C THR A 325 -19.78 -12.70 0.59
N LEU A 326 -19.83 -11.77 -0.37
CA LEU A 326 -19.01 -10.57 -0.44
C LEU A 326 -19.81 -9.36 0.00
N ILE A 327 -19.20 -8.54 0.85
CA ILE A 327 -19.83 -7.35 1.41
C ILE A 327 -19.00 -6.13 0.98
N LEU A 328 -19.66 -5.18 0.33
CA LEU A 328 -19.14 -3.84 0.06
C LEU A 328 -19.69 -2.89 1.11
N ARG A 329 -18.87 -2.51 2.09
CA ARG A 329 -19.29 -1.65 3.18
C ARG A 329 -18.72 -0.25 3.00
N LEU A 330 -19.57 0.77 3.03
CA LEU A 330 -19.09 2.15 3.13
C LEU A 330 -18.63 2.42 4.56
N SER A 331 -17.31 2.52 4.74
CA SER A 331 -16.66 2.66 6.05
C SER A 331 -15.96 4.02 6.17
N GLU A 332 -15.80 4.51 7.40
CA GLU A 332 -15.02 5.72 7.72
C GLU A 332 -13.71 5.35 8.41
N TRP A 333 -12.62 6.10 8.19
CA TRP A 333 -11.34 5.90 8.90
C TRP A 333 -10.80 7.12 9.59
#